data_AF-A0A9D9NCT2-F1
#
_entry.id   AF-A0A9D9NCT2-F1
#
_cell.length_a   1.000
_cell.length_b   1.000
_cell.length_c   1.000
_cell.angle_alpha   90.00
_cell.angle_beta   90.00
_cell.angle_gamma   90.00
#
_symmetry.space_group_name_H-M   'P 1'
#
loop_
_entity.id
_entity.type
_entity.pdbx_description
1 polymer ?
#
loop_
_entity_poly.entity_id
_entity_poly.type
_entity_poly.pdbx_seq_one_letter_code
_entity_poly.pdbx_strand_id
1 'polypeptide(L)'
;MEATGMQYSVSFVFDEHKATQASAYLLGLNKGRMNYMKLMKILYLSDRRFILDWGNSITTDNYVSMDNGPVISRIYDLIKDSNTDTGTYWASCIRTIGYEVFLQKDPGVDCLSPMEMEIIERVNSEFEGFSEWDLVDFCHKNLPEWQNPHGSSIQISIEDILSAEKKGEEYNQAIGEIQLAAEIQKSNYFMQRARKL
;
A
#
# COMPACT_ATOMS: atom_id res chain seq x y z
N MET A 1 -25.59 -28.83 -7.22
CA MET A 1 -25.65 -27.47 -7.79
C MET A 1 -24.93 -26.57 -6.81
N GLU A 2 -23.61 -26.44 -6.95
CA GLU A 2 -22.87 -25.44 -6.20
C GLU A 2 -23.23 -24.08 -6.78
N ALA A 3 -23.75 -23.20 -5.94
CA ALA A 3 -23.86 -21.80 -6.27
C ALA A 3 -22.43 -21.30 -6.50
N THR A 4 -22.05 -21.04 -7.74
CA THR A 4 -20.88 -20.22 -8.07
C THR A 4 -21.20 -18.81 -7.58
N GLY A 5 -21.00 -18.61 -6.28
CA GLY A 5 -20.96 -17.28 -5.70
C GLY A 5 -19.86 -16.54 -6.42
N MET A 6 -20.18 -15.38 -7.01
CA MET A 6 -19.17 -14.41 -7.41
C MET A 6 -18.28 -14.17 -6.20
N GLN A 7 -17.08 -14.73 -6.21
CA GLN A 7 -16.09 -14.47 -5.17
C GLN A 7 -15.61 -13.05 -5.42
N TYR A 8 -16.23 -12.09 -4.74
CA TYR A 8 -15.80 -10.70 -4.75
C TYR A 8 -14.39 -10.66 -4.17
N SER A 9 -13.47 -9.98 -4.86
CA SER A 9 -12.13 -9.81 -4.35
C SER A 9 -12.13 -8.93 -3.10
N VAL A 10 -11.30 -9.29 -2.12
CA VAL A 10 -11.10 -8.49 -0.92
C VAL A 10 -10.61 -7.11 -1.32
N SER A 11 -11.23 -6.07 -0.75
CA SER A 11 -10.87 -4.68 -1.04
C SER A 11 -11.12 -3.79 0.17
N PHE A 12 -10.21 -2.85 0.41
CA PHE A 12 -10.35 -1.79 1.41
C PHE A 12 -10.86 -0.50 0.74
N VAL A 13 -11.58 0.34 1.50
CA VAL A 13 -11.87 1.71 1.06
C VAL A 13 -10.62 2.54 1.29
N PHE A 14 -10.16 3.25 0.25
CA PHE A 14 -8.99 4.11 0.36
C PHE A 14 -9.17 5.19 1.42
N ASP A 15 -8.21 5.23 2.34
CA ASP A 15 -8.05 6.28 3.32
C ASP A 15 -6.81 7.10 2.97
N GLU A 16 -7.03 8.22 2.29
CA GLU A 16 -5.96 9.15 1.89
C GLU A 16 -5.18 9.70 3.10
N HIS A 17 -5.84 9.91 4.25
CA HIS A 17 -5.18 10.39 5.46
C HIS A 17 -4.18 9.34 5.96
N LYS A 18 -4.63 8.09 6.08
CA LYS A 18 -3.77 6.97 6.50
C LYS A 18 -2.62 6.73 5.52
N ALA A 19 -2.90 6.71 4.22
CA ALA A 19 -1.89 6.59 3.17
C ALA A 19 -0.84 7.71 3.22
N THR A 20 -1.28 8.95 3.44
CA THR A 20 -0.40 10.12 3.58
C THR A 20 0.47 10.02 4.83
N GLN A 21 -0.10 9.58 5.97
CA GLN A 21 0.67 9.41 7.20
C GLN A 21 1.68 8.27 7.10
N ALA A 22 1.33 7.12 6.52
CA ALA A 22 2.27 6.03 6.27
C ALA A 22 3.45 6.50 5.39
N SER A 23 3.15 7.26 4.33
CA SER A 23 4.16 7.81 3.43
C SER A 23 5.04 8.86 4.11
N ALA A 24 4.44 9.77 4.88
CA ALA A 24 5.17 10.78 5.63
C ALA A 24 6.05 10.17 6.73
N TYR A 25 5.57 9.11 7.39
CA TYR A 25 6.34 8.36 8.38
C TYR A 25 7.59 7.76 7.76
N LEU A 26 7.44 7.05 6.64
CA LEU A 26 8.55 6.49 5.87
C LEU A 26 9.52 7.58 5.38
N LEU A 27 9.01 8.72 4.91
CA LEU A 27 9.85 9.86 4.54
C LEU A 27 10.64 10.40 5.74
N GLY A 28 10.01 10.48 6.91
CA GLY A 28 10.65 10.90 8.17
C GLY A 28 11.86 10.03 8.51
N LEU A 29 11.72 8.70 8.38
CA LEU A 29 12.84 7.75 8.54
C LEU A 29 13.98 7.99 7.54
N ASN A 30 13.69 8.59 6.39
CA ASN A 30 14.62 8.88 5.31
C ASN A 30 14.99 10.39 5.21
N LYS A 31 15.02 11.10 6.34
CA LYS A 31 15.41 12.53 6.40
C LYS A 31 14.50 13.44 5.57
N GLY A 32 13.22 13.08 5.45
CA GLY A 32 12.16 13.87 4.82
C GLY A 32 12.15 13.85 3.30
N ARG A 33 12.95 13.01 2.63
CA ARG A 33 12.96 12.91 1.16
C ARG A 33 13.44 11.55 0.66
N MET A 34 12.93 11.12 -0.49
CA MET A 34 13.46 9.97 -1.22
C MET A 34 12.92 9.92 -2.66
N ASN A 35 13.49 9.05 -3.49
CA ASN A 35 12.95 8.73 -4.80
C ASN A 35 11.54 8.14 -4.68
N TYR A 36 10.60 8.60 -5.50
CA TYR A 36 9.19 8.17 -5.42
C TYR A 36 9.02 6.67 -5.76
N MET A 37 9.85 6.11 -6.64
CA MET A 37 9.82 4.68 -6.94
C MET A 37 10.25 3.89 -5.71
N LYS A 38 11.30 4.32 -5.01
CA LYS A 38 11.71 3.72 -3.74
C LYS A 38 10.59 3.80 -2.71
N LEU A 39 9.93 4.95 -2.55
CA LEU A 39 8.78 5.11 -1.63
C LEU A 39 7.69 4.06 -1.95
N MET A 40 7.26 3.97 -3.21
CA MET A 40 6.20 3.05 -3.63
C MET A 40 6.56 1.58 -3.34
N LYS A 41 7.81 1.18 -3.58
CA LYS A 41 8.26 -0.19 -3.33
C LYS A 41 8.25 -0.55 -1.85
N ILE A 42 8.79 0.32 -1.00
CA ILE A 42 8.84 0.08 0.44
C ILE A 42 7.42 0.02 1.04
N LEU A 43 6.52 0.91 0.61
CA LEU A 43 5.14 0.89 1.07
C LEU A 43 4.38 -0.36 0.58
N TYR A 44 4.55 -0.76 -0.69
CA TYR A 44 3.98 -2.02 -1.19
C TYR A 44 4.48 -3.22 -0.38
N LEU A 45 5.79 -3.31 -0.12
CA LEU A 45 6.38 -4.40 0.66
C LEU A 45 5.89 -4.39 2.12
N SER A 46 5.66 -3.20 2.68
CA SER A 46 5.08 -3.03 4.02
C SER A 46 3.64 -3.52 4.08
N ASP A 47 2.81 -3.13 3.10
CA ASP A 47 1.45 -3.65 2.97
C ASP A 47 1.42 -5.16 2.75
N ARG A 48 2.23 -5.66 1.82
CA ARG A 48 2.35 -7.10 1.54
C ARG A 48 2.66 -7.86 2.83
N ARG A 49 3.63 -7.39 3.60
CA ARG A 49 4.02 -8.00 4.89
C ARG A 49 2.87 -7.94 5.90
N PHE A 50 2.18 -6.81 6.00
CA PHE A 50 1.07 -6.64 6.93
C PHE A 50 -0.15 -7.49 6.56
N ILE A 51 -0.43 -7.65 5.27
CA ILE A 51 -1.46 -8.55 4.75
C ILE A 51 -1.15 -10.00 5.15
N LEU A 52 0.09 -10.45 4.94
CA LEU A 52 0.50 -11.83 5.21
C LEU A 52 0.54 -12.18 6.70
N ASP A 53 0.99 -11.24 7.53
CA ASP A 53 1.22 -11.47 8.96
C ASP A 53 -0.01 -11.13 9.82
N TRP A 54 -0.82 -10.14 9.40
CA TRP A 54 -1.87 -9.54 10.23
C TRP A 54 -3.26 -9.48 9.56
N GLY A 55 -3.40 -9.92 8.31
CA GLY A 55 -4.69 -9.96 7.63
C GLY A 55 -5.32 -8.57 7.47
N ASN A 56 -4.52 -7.52 7.23
CA ASN A 56 -5.02 -6.16 7.04
C ASN A 56 -4.07 -5.34 6.13
N SER A 57 -4.45 -4.12 5.75
CA SER A 57 -3.62 -3.20 4.95
C SER A 57 -3.28 -1.93 5.73
N ILE A 58 -2.03 -1.50 5.61
CA ILE A 58 -1.50 -0.26 6.16
C ILE A 58 -2.02 0.93 5.34
N THR A 59 -1.86 0.90 4.01
CA THR A 59 -2.16 2.07 3.18
C THR A 59 -3.61 2.09 2.68
N THR A 60 -4.31 0.95 2.72
CA THR A 60 -5.64 0.73 2.11
C THR A 60 -5.69 0.99 0.60
N ASP A 61 -4.53 0.95 -0.06
CA ASP A 61 -4.39 1.19 -1.49
C ASP A 61 -4.82 -0.04 -2.31
N ASN A 62 -4.90 0.15 -3.62
CA ASN A 62 -4.98 -0.91 -4.62
C ASN A 62 -3.56 -1.24 -5.12
N TYR A 63 -3.37 -2.49 -5.54
CA TYR A 63 -2.08 -2.97 -6.01
C TYR A 63 -2.15 -3.34 -7.49
N VAL A 64 -1.10 -3.00 -8.24
CA VAL A 64 -0.95 -3.36 -9.66
C VAL A 64 0.48 -3.74 -9.98
N SER A 65 0.67 -4.68 -10.89
CA SER A 65 1.92 -4.92 -11.57
C SER A 65 2.12 -3.85 -12.65
N MET A 66 3.27 -3.16 -12.61
CA MET A 66 3.79 -2.31 -13.68
C MET A 66 5.13 -2.87 -14.18
N ASP A 67 5.68 -2.33 -15.27
CA ASP A 67 6.94 -2.82 -15.87
C ASP A 67 8.09 -2.87 -14.86
N ASN A 68 8.20 -1.86 -13.99
CA ASN A 68 9.23 -1.79 -12.95
C ASN A 68 8.79 -2.47 -11.63
N GLY A 69 7.87 -3.43 -11.66
CA GLY A 69 7.41 -4.20 -10.49
C GLY A 69 6.06 -3.75 -9.94
N PRO A 70 5.66 -4.22 -8.74
CA PRO A 70 4.37 -3.87 -8.12
C PRO A 70 4.31 -2.41 -7.66
N VAL A 71 3.12 -1.83 -7.69
CA VAL A 71 2.84 -0.43 -7.38
C VAL A 71 1.56 -0.33 -6.57
N ILE A 72 1.59 0.52 -5.54
CA ILE A 72 0.42 1.03 -4.81
C ILE A 72 -0.19 2.19 -5.62
N SER A 73 -1.30 1.94 -6.31
CA SER A 73 -1.71 2.74 -7.46
C SER A 73 -2.27 4.12 -7.10
N ARG A 74 -3.02 4.25 -6.00
CA ARG A 74 -3.63 5.53 -5.61
C ARG A 74 -2.58 6.48 -5.06
N ILE A 75 -1.62 5.99 -4.27
CA ILE A 75 -0.45 6.78 -3.87
C ILE A 75 0.36 7.21 -5.09
N TYR A 76 0.51 6.34 -6.10
CA TYR A 76 1.17 6.73 -7.35
C TYR A 76 0.44 7.87 -8.07
N ASP A 77 -0.89 7.86 -8.10
CA ASP A 77 -1.69 8.95 -8.65
C ASP A 77 -1.51 10.24 -7.83
N LEU A 78 -1.54 10.16 -6.48
CA LEU A 78 -1.27 11.31 -5.59
C LEU A 78 0.12 11.92 -5.83
N ILE A 79 1.14 11.09 -6.06
CA ILE A 79 2.51 11.54 -6.37
C ILE A 79 2.53 12.33 -7.68
N LYS A 80 1.84 11.84 -8.73
CA LYS A 80 1.74 12.49 -10.04
C LYS A 80 1.00 13.82 -9.97
N ASP A 81 -0.11 13.83 -9.25
CA ASP A 81 -1.03 14.97 -9.21
C ASP A 81 -0.59 16.03 -8.20
N SER A 82 0.40 15.74 -7.34
CA SER A 82 0.90 16.65 -6.29
C SER A 82 1.33 18.05 -6.76
N ASN A 83 1.62 18.25 -8.05
CA ASN A 83 1.97 19.55 -8.62
C ASN A 83 0.79 20.29 -9.27
N THR A 84 -0.33 19.62 -9.50
CA THR A 84 -1.49 20.15 -10.22
C THR A 84 -2.75 20.23 -9.35
N ASP A 85 -2.89 19.33 -8.38
CA ASP A 85 -4.00 19.32 -7.43
C ASP A 85 -3.47 19.65 -6.02
N THR A 86 -3.78 20.86 -5.56
CA THR A 86 -3.40 21.35 -4.23
C THR A 86 -4.48 21.14 -3.17
N GLY A 87 -5.61 20.51 -3.53
CA GLY A 87 -6.75 20.31 -2.65
C GLY A 87 -6.71 19.02 -1.83
N THR A 88 -5.83 18.08 -2.17
CA THR A 88 -5.69 16.80 -1.47
C THR A 88 -4.97 16.96 -0.13
N TYR A 89 -5.30 16.08 0.83
CA TYR A 89 -4.55 16.02 2.09
C TYR A 89 -3.09 15.64 1.83
N TRP A 90 -2.84 14.76 0.87
CA TRP A 90 -1.49 14.44 0.39
C TRP A 90 -0.70 15.70 0.00
N ALA A 91 -1.23 16.51 -0.91
CA ALA A 91 -0.55 17.71 -1.41
C ALA A 91 -0.32 18.78 -0.33
N SER A 92 -1.05 18.72 0.79
CA SER A 92 -0.81 19.58 1.95
C SER A 92 0.39 19.17 2.81
N CYS A 93 0.89 17.94 2.64
CA CYS A 93 1.94 17.33 3.48
C CYS A 93 3.16 16.88 2.69
N ILE A 94 2.97 16.37 1.47
CA ILE A 94 4.01 15.76 0.64
C ILE A 94 3.98 16.38 -0.76
N ARG A 95 5.16 16.73 -1.28
CA ARG A 95 5.32 17.29 -2.62
C ARG A 95 6.30 16.48 -3.46
N THR A 96 6.01 16.34 -4.74
CA THR A 96 6.91 15.71 -5.71
C THR A 96 7.64 16.75 -6.55
N ILE A 97 8.97 16.64 -6.67
CA ILE A 97 9.78 17.45 -7.59
C ILE A 97 10.71 16.52 -8.37
N GLY A 98 10.50 16.41 -9.68
CA GLY A 98 11.22 15.44 -10.50
C GLY A 98 10.91 14.01 -10.06
N TYR A 99 11.95 13.23 -9.74
CA TYR A 99 11.81 11.86 -9.25
C TYR A 99 11.75 11.73 -7.72
N GLU A 100 11.79 12.86 -7.00
CA GLU A 100 11.87 12.88 -5.54
C GLU A 100 10.55 13.35 -4.92
N VAL A 101 10.18 12.71 -3.82
CA VAL A 101 9.10 13.14 -2.92
C VAL A 101 9.68 13.75 -1.66
N PHE A 102 9.07 14.82 -1.17
CA PHE A 102 9.54 15.61 -0.03
C PHE A 102 8.42 15.78 0.99
N LEU A 103 8.74 15.56 2.25
CA LEU A 103 7.88 15.91 3.38
C LEU A 103 7.92 17.42 3.59
N GLN A 104 6.81 18.11 3.33
CA GLN A 104 6.65 19.55 3.55
C GLN A 104 6.15 19.85 4.95
N LYS A 105 5.24 19.02 5.45
CA LYS A 105 4.60 19.16 6.74
C LYS A 105 4.37 17.77 7.32
N ASP A 106 4.70 17.59 8.59
CA ASP A 106 4.40 16.37 9.32
C ASP A 106 2.88 16.26 9.55
N PRO A 107 2.21 15.23 8.98
CA PRO A 107 0.78 14.99 9.19
C PRO A 107 0.47 14.32 10.54
N GLY A 108 1.49 13.90 11.30
CA GLY A 108 1.31 13.03 12.46
C GLY A 108 1.10 11.57 12.05
N VAL A 109 0.68 10.75 13.02
CA VAL A 109 0.52 9.29 12.87
C VAL A 109 -0.75 8.75 13.54
N ASP A 110 -1.76 9.60 13.76
CA ASP A 110 -2.99 9.23 14.47
C ASP A 110 -3.87 8.22 13.71
N CYS A 111 -3.65 8.03 12.41
CA CYS A 111 -4.28 6.97 11.61
C CYS A 111 -3.48 5.66 11.60
N LEU A 112 -2.26 5.64 12.15
CA LEU A 112 -1.39 4.46 12.20
C LEU A 112 -1.37 3.85 13.60
N SER A 113 -1.47 2.53 13.65
CA SER A 113 -1.19 1.77 14.87
C SER A 113 0.32 1.63 15.11
N PRO A 114 0.77 1.38 16.36
CA PRO A 114 2.16 1.09 16.65
C PRO A 114 2.73 -0.07 15.81
N MET A 115 1.92 -1.09 15.53
CA MET A 115 2.36 -2.24 14.75
C MET A 115 2.58 -1.90 13.28
N GLU A 116 1.73 -1.06 12.69
CA GLU A 116 1.90 -0.60 11.31
C GLU A 116 3.19 0.22 11.15
N MET A 117 3.47 1.11 12.11
CA MET A 117 4.73 1.87 12.13
C MET A 117 5.95 0.98 12.25
N GLU A 118 5.92 -0.03 13.13
CA GLU A 118 7.04 -0.98 13.28
C GLU A 118 7.28 -1.78 12.00
N ILE A 119 6.24 -2.18 11.26
CA ILE A 119 6.41 -2.88 9.98
C ILE A 119 7.03 -1.95 8.94
N ILE A 120 6.59 -0.69 8.84
CA ILE A 120 7.22 0.30 7.94
C ILE A 120 8.70 0.47 8.28
N GLU A 121 9.05 0.64 9.56
CA GLU A 121 10.43 0.75 10.01
C GLU A 121 11.27 -0.47 9.66
N ARG A 122 10.73 -1.66 9.93
CA ARG A 122 11.42 -2.93 9.68
C ARG A 122 11.71 -3.11 8.19
N VAL A 123 10.71 -2.92 7.34
CA VAL A 123 10.88 -3.04 5.88
C VAL A 123 11.83 -1.96 5.37
N ASN A 124 11.70 -0.71 5.84
CA ASN A 124 12.64 0.34 5.47
C ASN A 124 14.09 -0.01 5.83
N SER A 125 14.31 -0.59 7.02
CA SER A 125 15.64 -1.01 7.49
C SER A 125 16.20 -2.19 6.71
N GLU A 126 15.35 -3.15 6.32
CA GLU A 126 15.74 -4.31 5.50
C GLU A 126 16.32 -3.87 4.14
N PHE A 127 15.80 -2.79 3.58
CA PHE A 127 16.24 -2.22 2.29
C PHE A 127 17.05 -0.93 2.45
N GLU A 128 17.68 -0.74 3.60
CA GLU A 128 18.64 0.34 3.79
C GLU A 128 19.81 0.16 2.80
N GLY A 129 20.20 1.25 2.13
CA GLY A 129 21.26 1.22 1.11
C GLY A 129 20.82 0.73 -0.29
N PHE A 130 19.63 0.14 -0.45
CA PHE A 130 19.12 -0.21 -1.78
C PHE A 130 18.76 1.05 -2.57
N SER A 131 19.14 1.09 -3.85
CA SER A 131 18.59 2.04 -4.82
C SER A 131 17.17 1.64 -5.23
N GLU A 132 16.50 2.53 -5.94
CA GLU A 132 15.20 2.24 -6.54
C GLU A 132 15.27 1.08 -7.55
N TRP A 133 16.40 0.91 -8.24
CA TRP A 133 16.59 -0.18 -9.22
C TRP A 133 16.92 -1.52 -8.54
N ASP A 134 17.68 -1.50 -7.43
CA ASP A 134 17.89 -2.72 -6.62
C ASP A 134 16.56 -3.27 -6.10
N LEU A 135 15.61 -2.38 -5.76
CA LEU A 135 14.25 -2.77 -5.38
C LEU A 135 13.42 -3.30 -6.55
N VAL A 136 13.59 -2.77 -7.76
CA VAL A 136 12.96 -3.33 -8.97
C VAL A 136 13.42 -4.76 -9.17
N ASP A 137 14.74 -4.99 -9.17
CA ASP A 137 15.34 -6.32 -9.33
C ASP A 137 14.88 -7.27 -8.22
N PHE A 138 14.85 -6.79 -6.97
CA PHE A 138 14.34 -7.56 -5.85
C PHE A 138 12.87 -7.96 -6.06
N CYS A 139 12.01 -7.00 -6.44
CA CYS A 139 10.58 -7.27 -6.63
C CYS A 139 10.35 -8.27 -7.77
N HIS A 140 11.00 -8.11 -8.92
CA HIS A 140 10.87 -9.04 -10.05
C HIS A 140 11.34 -10.45 -9.70
N LYS A 141 12.37 -10.57 -8.86
CA LYS A 141 12.95 -11.86 -8.49
C LYS A 141 12.17 -12.58 -7.39
N ASN A 142 11.60 -11.84 -6.42
CA ASN A 142 11.14 -12.42 -5.16
C ASN A 142 9.63 -12.34 -4.93
N LEU A 143 8.85 -11.68 -5.79
CA LEU A 143 7.40 -11.52 -5.60
C LEU A 143 6.62 -12.34 -6.64
N PRO A 144 6.12 -13.54 -6.29
CA PRO A 144 5.41 -14.40 -7.23
C PRO A 144 4.11 -13.80 -7.77
N GLU A 145 3.48 -12.90 -7.02
CA GLU A 145 2.25 -12.23 -7.42
C GLU A 145 2.46 -11.16 -8.50
N TRP A 146 3.69 -10.70 -8.72
CA TRP A 146 3.97 -9.75 -9.80
C TRP A 146 3.98 -10.47 -11.16
N GLN A 147 3.26 -9.91 -12.12
CA GLN A 147 3.19 -10.41 -13.49
C GLN A 147 3.63 -9.32 -14.46
N ASN A 148 4.46 -9.68 -15.44
CA ASN A 148 4.90 -8.71 -16.44
C ASN A 148 3.69 -8.17 -17.24
N PRO A 149 3.40 -6.86 -17.16
CA PRO A 149 2.19 -6.30 -17.76
C PRO A 149 2.39 -5.88 -19.23
N HIS A 150 3.58 -6.09 -19.80
CA HIS A 150 3.90 -5.79 -21.19
C HIS A 150 3.58 -4.34 -21.60
N GLY A 151 3.99 -3.35 -20.80
CA GLY A 151 3.75 -1.93 -21.06
C GLY A 151 2.39 -1.40 -20.61
N SER A 152 1.60 -2.22 -19.90
CA SER A 152 0.31 -1.85 -19.31
C SER A 152 0.37 -1.94 -17.77
N SER A 153 -0.78 -2.18 -17.14
CA SER A 153 -0.89 -2.56 -15.73
C SER A 153 -1.79 -3.78 -15.58
N ILE A 154 -1.41 -4.72 -14.70
CA ILE A 154 -2.23 -5.89 -14.31
C ILE A 154 -2.57 -5.74 -12.83
N GLN A 155 -3.82 -5.93 -12.43
CA GLN A 155 -4.20 -5.89 -11.02
C GLN A 155 -3.49 -6.99 -10.21
N ILE A 156 -3.01 -6.65 -9.02
CA ILE A 156 -2.61 -7.61 -7.99
C ILE A 156 -3.69 -7.57 -6.91
N SER A 157 -4.41 -8.68 -6.75
CA SER A 157 -5.41 -8.82 -5.70
C SER A 157 -4.77 -9.24 -4.37
N ILE A 158 -5.52 -9.10 -3.28
CA ILE A 158 -5.08 -9.61 -1.96
C ILE A 158 -4.97 -11.14 -2.00
N GLU A 159 -5.86 -11.79 -2.76
CA GLU A 159 -5.83 -13.23 -3.04
C GLU A 159 -4.51 -13.63 -3.73
N ASP A 160 -4.01 -12.83 -4.68
CA ASP A 160 -2.72 -13.08 -5.34
C ASP A 160 -1.57 -13.00 -4.32
N ILE A 161 -1.57 -11.98 -3.46
CA ILE A 161 -0.55 -11.83 -2.39
C ILE A 161 -0.61 -13.02 -1.42
N LEU A 162 -1.80 -13.40 -0.95
CA LEU A 162 -1.96 -14.49 0.00
C LEU A 162 -1.59 -15.84 -0.62
N SER A 163 -2.01 -16.10 -1.86
CA SER A 163 -1.73 -17.37 -2.55
C SER A 163 -0.27 -17.54 -2.97
N ALA A 164 0.50 -16.45 -3.05
CA ALA A 164 1.94 -16.49 -3.26
C ALA A 164 2.70 -17.17 -2.10
N GLU A 165 2.20 -17.06 -0.87
CA GLU A 165 2.91 -17.53 0.34
C GLU A 165 2.15 -18.61 1.12
N LYS A 166 0.81 -18.60 1.10
CA LYS A 166 -0.04 -19.47 1.92
C LYS A 166 -0.78 -20.50 1.07
N LYS A 167 -1.06 -21.67 1.64
CA LYS A 167 -1.78 -22.76 0.96
C LYS A 167 -2.76 -23.47 1.90
N GLY A 168 -3.77 -24.11 1.31
CA GLY A 168 -4.71 -24.97 2.04
C GLY A 168 -5.44 -24.22 3.15
N GLU A 169 -5.43 -24.80 4.36
CA GLU A 169 -6.14 -24.25 5.51
C GLU A 169 -5.59 -22.86 5.93
N GLU A 170 -4.29 -22.64 5.83
CA GLU A 170 -3.67 -21.35 6.17
C GLU A 170 -4.17 -20.22 5.25
N TYR A 171 -4.29 -20.50 3.95
CA TYR A 171 -4.85 -19.56 2.99
C TYR A 171 -6.33 -19.26 3.31
N ASN A 172 -7.11 -20.31 3.58
CA ASN A 172 -8.54 -20.18 3.89
C ASN A 172 -8.79 -19.38 5.18
N GLN A 173 -7.93 -19.53 6.17
CA GLN A 173 -7.98 -18.73 7.39
C GLN A 173 -7.61 -17.27 7.10
N ALA A 174 -6.48 -17.02 6.43
CA ALA A 174 -6.01 -15.67 6.13
C ALA A 174 -7.01 -14.89 5.27
N ILE A 175 -7.63 -15.51 4.27
CA ILE A 175 -8.63 -14.85 3.43
C ILE A 175 -9.90 -14.50 4.22
N GLY A 176 -10.32 -15.36 5.15
CA GLY A 176 -11.47 -15.10 6.02
C GLY A 176 -11.21 -13.92 6.98
N GLU A 177 -10.03 -13.87 7.58
CA GLU A 177 -9.63 -12.79 8.49
C GLU A 177 -9.58 -11.43 7.79
N ILE A 178 -8.93 -11.36 6.62
CA ILE A 178 -8.79 -10.09 5.89
C ILE A 178 -10.11 -9.63 5.26
N GLN A 179 -10.99 -10.55 4.85
CA GLN A 179 -12.34 -10.22 4.39
C GLN A 179 -13.14 -9.54 5.50
N LEU A 180 -13.10 -10.10 6.72
CA LEU A 180 -13.76 -9.51 7.89
C LEU A 180 -13.17 -8.13 8.23
N ALA A 181 -11.84 -7.99 8.20
CA ALA A 181 -11.16 -6.71 8.44
C ALA A 181 -11.60 -5.63 7.44
N ALA A 182 -11.69 -5.99 6.15
CA ALA A 182 -12.15 -5.09 5.09
C ALA A 182 -13.63 -4.68 5.26
N GLU A 183 -14.51 -5.60 5.68
CA GLU A 183 -15.91 -5.31 5.95
C GLU A 183 -16.08 -4.36 7.15
N ILE A 184 -15.33 -4.58 8.23
CA ILE A 184 -15.31 -3.69 9.39
C ILE A 184 -14.82 -2.30 9.00
N GLN A 185 -13.75 -2.21 8.20
CA GLN A 185 -13.21 -0.93 7.72
C GLN A 185 -14.23 -0.16 6.87
N LYS A 186 -14.88 -0.85 5.91
CA LYS A 186 -15.97 -0.29 5.10
C LYS A 186 -17.09 0.26 5.98
N SER A 187 -17.59 -0.54 6.92
CA SER A 187 -18.66 -0.14 7.83
C SER A 187 -18.31 1.11 8.65
N ASN A 188 -17.12 1.13 9.24
CA ASN A 188 -16.63 2.27 10.02
C ASN A 188 -16.48 3.54 9.16
N TYR A 189 -15.93 3.41 7.95
CA TYR A 189 -15.77 4.53 7.02
C TYR A 189 -17.13 5.17 6.67
N PHE A 190 -18.14 4.37 6.30
CA PHE A 190 -19.46 4.90 5.95
C PHE A 190 -20.19 5.49 7.16
N MET A 191 -20.06 4.89 8.34
CA MET A 191 -20.60 5.43 9.60
C MET A 191 -20.02 6.81 9.93
N GLN A 192 -18.71 7.01 9.75
CA GLN A 192 -18.06 8.30 9.99
C GLN A 192 -18.51 9.37 8.99
N ARG A 193 -18.69 9.02 7.71
CA ARG A 193 -19.17 9.98 6.69
C ARG A 193 -20.64 10.35 6.90
N ALA A 194 -21.48 9.41 7.31
CA ALA A 194 -22.88 9.68 7.62
C ALA A 194 -23.07 10.66 8.79
N ARG A 195 -22.15 10.67 9.76
CA ARG A 195 -22.18 11.62 10.91
C ARG A 195 -21.70 13.04 10.57
N LYS A 196 -21.05 13.22 9.42
CA LYS A 196 -20.54 14.53 8.95
C LYS A 196 -21.51 15.23 7.97
N LEU A 197 -22.64 14.60 7.64
CA LEU A 197 -23.75 15.14 6.85
C LEU A 197 -24.88 15.58 7.78
#